data_AF-A0A3P6DB77-F1
#
_entry.id   AF-A0A3P6DB77-F1
#
_cell.length_a   1.000
_cell.length_b   1.000
_cell.length_c   1.000
_cell.angle_alpha   90.00
_cell.angle_beta   90.00
_cell.angle_gamma   90.00
#
_symmetry.space_group_name_H-M   'P 1'
#
loop_
_entity.id
_entity.type
_entity.pdbx_description
1 polymer ?
#
loop_
_entity_poly.entity_id
_entity_poly.type
_entity_poly.pdbx_seq_one_letter_code
_entity_poly.pdbx_strand_id
1 'polypeptide(L)'
;MFRSHLPKSFAMQLFPELVRFLQAESKVVHSYAAMCIEKLLLLKDEGGRSSQVVRNPKNPTFNHYIFESVAVLVRRACERDISLITEFDSSLFPRLKMILADDVREFIPYAFQLLAQLVELNIQPISPDYMEMFLLLLAPNPTNSWRSSHEVPALVRLLQAFLQKAPHEVTQKNLLGQVLGVFDKLVKTPSTVEQGCYVLNTVIEYMEYGVIAPYMTFVWSSLFTHLEHKKSVKLQKCLVIFISLFLVKHGPANLVDTMNAVQRNIFIAILPPQDSYVRLQPSRSSSFK
;
A
#
# COMPACT_ATOMS: atom_id res chain seq x y z
N MET A 1 22.86 -1.77 -11.66
CA MET A 1 22.57 -0.42 -11.14
C MET A 1 22.21 -0.38 -9.65
N PHE A 2 22.38 -1.43 -8.83
CA PHE A 2 22.64 -1.23 -7.39
C PHE A 2 24.15 -1.27 -7.10
N ARG A 3 24.88 -1.86 -8.04
CA ARG A 3 26.33 -2.03 -8.10
C ARG A 3 27.19 -0.77 -7.92
N SER A 4 26.64 0.43 -8.14
CA SER A 4 27.37 1.71 -8.04
C SER A 4 26.98 2.55 -6.82
N HIS A 5 26.04 2.06 -6.00
CA HIS A 5 25.54 2.73 -4.80
C HIS A 5 25.72 1.90 -3.52
N LEU A 6 26.10 0.62 -3.63
CA LEU A 6 26.60 -0.16 -2.50
C LEU A 6 28.06 0.23 -2.22
N PRO A 7 28.39 0.68 -1.00
CA PRO A 7 29.78 0.82 -0.56
C PRO A 7 30.54 -0.51 -0.79
N LYS A 8 31.79 -0.47 -1.26
CA LYS A 8 32.62 -1.69 -1.45
C LYS A 8 32.67 -2.53 -0.17
N SER A 9 32.66 -1.89 1.01
CA SER A 9 32.57 -2.55 2.32
C SER A 9 31.27 -3.34 2.52
N PHE A 10 30.13 -2.76 2.16
CA PHE A 10 28.82 -3.39 2.26
C PHE A 10 28.66 -4.52 1.24
N ALA A 11 29.17 -4.34 0.02
CA ALA A 11 29.23 -5.41 -0.98
C ALA A 11 30.08 -6.61 -0.52
N MET A 12 31.21 -6.37 0.17
CA MET A 12 32.03 -7.43 0.75
C MET A 12 31.37 -8.12 1.95
N GLN A 13 30.58 -7.39 2.75
CA GLN A 13 29.77 -7.96 3.84
C GLN A 13 28.58 -8.78 3.34
N LEU A 14 27.99 -8.42 2.20
CA LEU A 14 26.88 -9.12 1.56
C LEU A 14 27.30 -10.35 0.75
N PHE A 15 28.57 -10.43 0.34
CA PHE A 15 29.06 -11.51 -0.51
C PHE A 15 28.87 -12.91 0.11
N PRO A 16 29.18 -13.14 1.41
CA PRO A 16 28.92 -14.42 2.07
C PRO A 16 27.44 -14.81 2.09
N GLU A 17 26.52 -13.84 2.28
CA GLU A 17 25.08 -14.10 2.27
C GLU A 17 24.53 -14.41 0.88
N LEU A 18 25.01 -13.71 -0.16
CA LEU A 18 24.69 -14.02 -1.54
C LEU A 18 25.18 -15.43 -1.92
N VAL A 19 26.37 -15.82 -1.47
CA VAL A 19 26.92 -17.18 -1.66
C VAL A 19 26.06 -18.23 -0.93
N ARG A 20 25.55 -17.92 0.26
CA ARG A 20 24.61 -18.79 0.98
C ARG A 20 23.28 -18.95 0.24
N PHE A 21 22.78 -17.90 -0.41
CA PHE A 21 21.57 -17.96 -1.23
C PHE A 21 21.72 -18.72 -2.54
N LEU A 22 22.95 -18.96 -3.03
CA LEU A 22 23.19 -19.92 -4.12
C LEU A 22 22.85 -21.36 -3.73
N GLN A 23 22.89 -21.69 -2.44
CA GLN A 23 22.56 -23.02 -1.92
C GLN A 23 21.06 -23.20 -1.61
N ALA A 24 20.23 -22.20 -1.90
CA ALA A 24 18.79 -22.28 -1.64
C ALA A 24 18.10 -23.32 -2.57
N GLU A 25 17.26 -24.19 -2.01
CA GLU A 25 16.45 -25.16 -2.79
C GLU A 25 15.47 -24.50 -3.76
N SER A 26 15.11 -23.23 -3.49
CA SER A 26 14.24 -22.45 -4.37
C SER A 26 15.01 -21.98 -5.61
N LYS A 27 14.63 -22.51 -6.78
CA LYS A 27 15.21 -22.14 -8.09
C LYS A 27 15.19 -20.64 -8.37
N VAL A 28 14.19 -19.92 -7.85
CA VAL A 28 14.09 -18.46 -8.02
C VAL A 28 15.16 -17.76 -7.19
N VAL A 29 15.29 -18.10 -5.90
CA VAL A 29 16.29 -17.50 -5.00
C VAL A 29 17.71 -17.79 -5.50
N HIS A 30 17.96 -19.03 -5.92
CA HIS A 30 19.21 -19.44 -6.54
C HIS A 30 19.53 -18.59 -7.79
N SER A 31 18.58 -18.44 -8.72
CA SER A 31 18.80 -17.71 -9.98
C SER A 31 19.03 -16.22 -9.76
N TYR A 32 18.30 -15.61 -8.82
CA TYR A 32 18.46 -14.20 -8.48
C TYR A 32 19.76 -13.92 -7.71
N ALA A 33 20.19 -14.83 -6.82
CA ALA A 33 21.49 -14.73 -6.15
C ALA A 33 22.64 -14.87 -7.15
N ALA A 34 22.54 -15.84 -8.08
CA ALA A 34 23.52 -16.04 -9.15
C ALA A 34 23.61 -14.82 -10.09
N MET A 35 22.47 -14.26 -10.50
CA MET A 35 22.43 -13.02 -11.28
C MET A 35 23.01 -11.85 -10.49
N CYS A 36 22.70 -11.70 -9.19
CA CYS A 36 23.24 -10.63 -8.36
C CYS A 36 24.78 -10.72 -8.26
N ILE A 37 25.33 -11.91 -8.06
CA ILE A 37 26.79 -12.17 -7.98
C ILE A 37 27.46 -11.92 -9.33
N GLU A 38 26.94 -12.46 -10.43
CA GLU A 38 27.44 -12.24 -11.79
C GLU A 38 27.53 -10.73 -12.08
N LYS A 39 26.49 -10.02 -11.68
CA LYS A 39 26.36 -8.58 -11.88
C LYS A 39 27.29 -7.77 -10.94
N LEU A 40 27.57 -8.24 -9.74
CA LEU A 40 28.55 -7.66 -8.80
C LEU A 40 29.99 -7.83 -9.30
N LEU A 41 30.34 -9.00 -9.83
CA LEU A 41 31.69 -9.38 -10.28
C LEU A 41 32.12 -8.72 -11.61
N LEU A 42 31.17 -8.29 -12.44
CA LEU A 42 31.44 -7.60 -13.71
C LEU A 42 31.81 -6.10 -13.56
N LEU A 43 32.04 -5.62 -12.33
CA LEU A 43 32.53 -4.27 -12.06
C LEU A 43 34.03 -4.19 -12.39
N LYS A 44 34.37 -3.85 -13.64
CA LYS A 44 35.72 -3.36 -13.97
C LYS A 44 35.79 -1.83 -13.82
N ASP A 45 36.82 -1.40 -13.11
CA ASP A 45 37.16 -0.01 -12.83
C ASP A 45 38.09 0.49 -13.95
N GLU A 46 37.59 1.34 -14.84
CA GLU A 46 38.40 1.96 -15.90
C GLU A 46 38.73 3.41 -15.52
N GLY A 47 39.36 3.60 -14.36
CA GLY A 47 40.05 4.86 -14.04
C GLY A 47 39.57 5.68 -12.85
N GLY A 48 39.13 5.07 -11.74
CA GLY A 48 39.30 5.68 -10.41
C GLY A 48 38.55 6.99 -10.13
N ARG A 49 37.38 7.23 -10.75
CA ARG A 49 36.46 8.30 -10.32
C ARG A 49 35.04 7.78 -10.21
N SER A 50 34.62 7.63 -8.96
CA SER A 50 33.31 7.16 -8.51
C SER A 50 32.19 8.18 -8.75
N SER A 51 30.96 7.64 -8.89
CA SER A 51 29.63 8.29 -8.93
C SER A 51 29.10 8.71 -10.31
N GLN A 52 28.05 8.02 -10.79
CA GLN A 52 27.03 8.54 -11.73
C GLN A 52 26.01 7.44 -12.10
N VAL A 53 25.01 7.18 -11.25
CA VAL A 53 23.82 6.39 -11.67
C VAL A 53 22.50 7.14 -11.48
N VAL A 54 22.52 8.30 -10.84
CA VAL A 54 21.43 9.30 -10.94
C VAL A 54 21.31 9.87 -12.37
N ARG A 55 22.22 9.54 -13.30
CA ARG A 55 22.27 10.11 -14.65
C ARG A 55 21.74 9.22 -15.78
N ASN A 56 21.30 7.98 -15.56
CA ASN A 56 20.80 7.16 -16.67
C ASN A 56 19.61 6.23 -16.33
N PRO A 57 18.40 6.77 -16.11
CA PRO A 57 17.16 6.02 -15.83
C PRO A 57 16.61 5.19 -17.02
N LYS A 58 17.35 5.06 -18.14
CA LYS A 58 16.82 4.62 -19.45
C LYS A 58 16.37 3.15 -19.55
N ASN A 59 16.66 2.28 -18.59
CA ASN A 59 16.24 0.87 -18.66
C ASN A 59 15.20 0.53 -17.55
N PRO A 60 13.89 0.61 -17.85
CA PRO A 60 12.83 0.40 -16.86
C PRO A 60 12.83 -1.03 -16.29
N THR A 61 13.11 -2.04 -17.12
CA THR A 61 13.18 -3.44 -16.69
C THR A 61 14.28 -3.65 -15.67
N PHE A 62 15.44 -3.04 -15.93
CA PHE A 62 16.58 -3.16 -15.04
C PHE A 62 16.31 -2.47 -13.68
N ASN A 63 15.66 -1.31 -13.70
CA ASN A 63 15.27 -0.59 -12.48
C ASN A 63 14.30 -1.43 -11.64
N HIS A 64 13.28 -2.01 -12.28
CA HIS A 64 12.31 -2.88 -11.63
C HIS A 64 12.98 -4.05 -10.87
N TYR A 65 13.83 -4.83 -11.56
CA TYR A 65 14.49 -5.99 -10.94
C TYR A 65 15.37 -5.63 -9.76
N ILE A 66 15.92 -4.42 -9.77
CA ILE A 66 16.70 -3.89 -8.67
C ILE A 66 15.85 -3.73 -7.44
N PHE A 67 14.79 -2.92 -7.53
CA PHE A 67 13.94 -2.63 -6.39
C PHE A 67 13.28 -3.90 -5.86
N GLU A 68 12.87 -4.81 -6.75
CA GLU A 68 12.37 -6.15 -6.37
C GLU A 68 13.43 -6.99 -5.65
N SER A 69 14.68 -7.00 -6.11
CA SER A 69 15.75 -7.75 -5.43
C SER A 69 15.99 -7.23 -4.02
N VAL A 70 15.92 -5.91 -3.80
CA VAL A 70 16.03 -5.30 -2.47
C VAL A 70 14.80 -5.62 -1.63
N ALA A 71 13.59 -5.50 -2.18
CA ALA A 71 12.35 -5.81 -1.46
C ALA A 71 12.34 -7.26 -0.98
N VAL A 72 12.70 -8.21 -1.86
CA VAL A 72 12.80 -9.63 -1.52
C VAL A 72 13.89 -9.87 -0.48
N LEU A 73 15.06 -9.23 -0.61
CA LEU A 73 16.14 -9.36 0.37
C LEU A 73 15.70 -8.91 1.77
N VAL A 74 15.14 -7.70 1.87
CA VAL A 74 14.65 -7.14 3.15
C VAL A 74 13.62 -8.08 3.77
N ARG A 75 12.65 -8.55 2.97
CA ARG A 75 11.62 -9.49 3.45
C ARG A 75 12.23 -10.79 3.98
N ARG A 76 13.09 -11.44 3.19
CA ARG A 76 13.64 -12.76 3.52
C ARG A 76 14.65 -12.71 4.67
N ALA A 77 15.39 -11.62 4.79
CA ALA A 77 16.28 -11.40 5.92
C ALA A 77 15.47 -11.21 7.22
N CYS A 78 14.47 -10.33 7.20
CA CYS A 78 13.61 -10.07 8.36
C CYS A 78 12.72 -11.26 8.75
N GLU A 79 12.35 -12.13 7.80
CA GLU A 79 11.67 -13.42 8.08
C GLU A 79 12.54 -14.36 8.92
N ARG A 80 13.87 -14.27 8.82
CA ARG A 80 14.81 -15.11 9.58
C ARG A 80 15.24 -14.43 10.89
N ASP A 81 15.54 -13.15 10.82
CA ASP A 81 15.94 -12.34 11.95
C ASP A 81 15.40 -10.91 11.78
N ILE A 82 14.41 -10.58 12.60
CA ILE A 82 13.72 -9.30 12.55
C ILE A 82 14.59 -8.13 13.05
N SER A 83 15.65 -8.40 13.84
CA SER A 83 16.54 -7.35 14.35
C SER A 83 17.31 -6.62 13.24
N LEU A 84 17.50 -7.28 12.09
CA LEU A 84 18.15 -6.72 10.90
C LEU A 84 17.37 -5.54 10.30
N ILE A 85 16.09 -5.37 10.64
CA ILE A 85 15.29 -4.27 10.12
C ILE A 85 15.91 -2.91 10.43
N THR A 86 16.52 -2.74 11.61
CA THR A 86 17.16 -1.48 12.01
C THR A 86 18.35 -1.12 11.13
N GLU A 87 19.12 -2.12 10.69
CA GLU A 87 20.25 -1.92 9.77
C GLU A 87 19.77 -1.57 8.36
N PHE A 88 18.75 -2.29 7.87
CA PHE A 88 18.11 -1.98 6.60
C PHE A 88 17.50 -0.58 6.60
N ASP A 89 16.80 -0.21 7.66
CA ASP A 89 16.17 1.10 7.84
C ASP A 89 17.23 2.21 7.78
N SER A 90 18.28 2.10 8.61
CA SER A 90 19.38 3.07 8.68
C SER A 90 20.10 3.27 7.34
N SER A 91 20.19 2.22 6.52
CA SER A 91 20.85 2.28 5.21
C SER A 91 19.91 2.73 4.08
N LEU A 92 18.69 2.21 4.03
CA LEU A 92 17.77 2.41 2.91
C LEU A 92 16.98 3.71 3.05
N PHE A 93 16.52 4.04 4.25
CA PHE A 93 15.61 5.17 4.46
C PHE A 93 16.19 6.51 3.99
N PRO A 94 17.46 6.90 4.29
CA PRO A 94 18.04 8.14 3.76
C PRO A 94 18.12 8.16 2.23
N ARG A 95 18.33 6.99 1.59
CA ARG A 95 18.42 6.87 0.13
C ARG A 95 17.05 7.02 -0.52
N LEU A 96 16.03 6.42 0.09
CA LEU A 96 14.65 6.58 -0.34
C LEU A 96 14.19 8.04 -0.19
N LYS A 97 14.53 8.72 0.92
CA LYS A 97 14.28 10.17 1.07
C LYS A 97 14.96 10.99 -0.03
N MET A 98 16.22 10.69 -0.36
CA MET A 98 16.91 11.38 -1.45
C MET A 98 16.21 11.20 -2.80
N ILE A 99 15.77 9.97 -3.13
CA ILE A 99 15.02 9.70 -4.37
C ILE A 99 13.75 10.55 -4.45
N LEU A 100 13.04 10.68 -3.33
CA LEU A 100 11.82 11.49 -3.24
C LEU A 100 12.13 13.00 -3.34
N ALA A 101 13.22 13.46 -2.72
CA ALA A 101 13.65 14.86 -2.74
C ALA A 101 14.15 15.30 -4.12
N ASP A 102 14.83 14.41 -4.85
CA ASP A 102 15.34 14.64 -6.20
C ASP A 102 14.24 14.56 -7.29
N ASP A 103 12.99 14.25 -6.91
CA ASP A 103 11.81 14.10 -7.79
C ASP A 103 12.04 13.16 -8.99
N VAL A 104 12.77 12.06 -8.78
CA VAL A 104 13.07 11.08 -9.84
C VAL A 104 11.86 10.18 -10.05
N ARG A 105 10.92 10.63 -10.88
CA ARG A 105 9.58 10.03 -11.09
C ARG A 105 9.58 8.53 -11.36
N GLU A 106 10.57 8.02 -12.10
CA GLU A 106 10.68 6.60 -12.41
C GLU A 106 10.94 5.73 -11.18
N PHE A 107 11.49 6.30 -10.11
CA PHE A 107 11.84 5.61 -8.87
C PHE A 107 10.86 5.87 -7.73
N ILE A 108 10.08 6.95 -7.80
CA ILE A 108 9.11 7.32 -6.75
C ILE A 108 8.17 6.17 -6.37
N PRO A 109 7.52 5.44 -7.30
CA PRO A 109 6.63 4.33 -6.93
C PRO A 109 7.35 3.22 -6.17
N TYR A 110 8.58 2.88 -6.58
CA TYR A 110 9.38 1.86 -5.92
C TYR A 110 9.86 2.32 -4.55
N ALA A 111 10.20 3.61 -4.41
CA ALA A 111 10.60 4.18 -3.15
C ALA A 111 9.46 4.10 -2.13
N PHE A 112 8.23 4.47 -2.52
CA PHE A 112 7.07 4.34 -1.66
C PHE A 112 6.74 2.89 -1.29
N GLN A 113 6.89 1.95 -2.23
CA GLN A 113 6.69 0.52 -1.94
C GLN A 113 7.71 -0.03 -0.94
N LEU A 114 9.00 0.30 -1.09
CA LEU A 114 10.01 -0.10 -0.12
C LEU A 114 9.81 0.58 1.23
N LEU A 115 9.43 1.86 1.26
CA LEU A 115 9.09 2.55 2.51
C LEU A 115 7.91 1.86 3.22
N ALA A 116 6.87 1.47 2.46
CA ALA A 116 5.72 0.75 3.02
C ALA A 116 6.16 -0.57 3.65
N GLN A 117 7.00 -1.32 2.96
CA GLN A 117 7.57 -2.57 3.46
C GLN A 117 8.41 -2.36 4.72
N LEU A 118 9.24 -1.32 4.77
CA LEU A 118 10.03 -0.99 5.96
C LEU A 118 9.12 -0.69 7.15
N VAL A 119 8.07 0.12 6.97
CA VAL A 119 7.06 0.41 8.01
C VAL A 119 6.35 -0.86 8.48
N GLU A 120 5.98 -1.75 7.56
CA GLU A 120 5.33 -3.02 7.87
C GLU A 120 6.20 -4.01 8.65
N LEU A 121 7.50 -4.00 8.38
CA LEU A 121 8.45 -4.88 9.05
C LEU A 121 8.98 -4.27 10.35
N ASN A 122 8.92 -2.94 10.50
CA ASN A 122 9.42 -2.30 11.71
C ASN A 122 8.64 -2.75 12.95
N ILE A 123 9.40 -3.01 14.01
CA ILE A 123 8.88 -3.33 15.34
C ILE A 123 8.76 -1.99 16.07
N GLN A 124 7.55 -1.68 16.54
CA GLN A 124 7.18 -0.40 17.16
C GLN A 124 8.19 0.13 18.22
N PRO A 125 8.23 1.46 18.45
CA PRO A 125 7.44 2.52 17.80
C PRO A 125 8.04 3.01 16.47
N ILE A 126 7.17 3.53 15.59
CA ILE A 126 7.58 4.14 14.32
C ILE A 126 8.47 5.35 14.63
N SER A 127 9.61 5.46 13.95
CA SER A 127 10.52 6.60 14.13
C SER A 127 9.83 7.93 13.77
N PRO A 128 10.11 9.03 14.50
CA PRO A 128 9.54 10.36 14.21
C PRO A 128 9.70 10.80 12.75
N ASP A 129 10.79 10.42 12.09
CA ASP A 129 11.04 10.74 10.69
C ASP A 129 9.99 10.15 9.73
N TYR A 130 9.53 8.92 10.01
CA TYR A 130 8.48 8.28 9.23
C TYR A 130 7.14 8.98 9.46
N MET A 131 6.88 9.45 10.69
CA MET A 131 5.68 10.21 11.00
C MET A 131 5.69 11.61 10.37
N GLU A 132 6.84 12.28 10.30
CA GLU A 132 6.95 13.53 9.54
C GLU A 132 6.62 13.30 8.06
N MET A 133 7.16 12.24 7.45
CA MET A 133 6.82 11.86 6.09
C MET A 133 5.32 11.58 5.94
N PHE A 134 4.71 10.84 6.88
CA PHE A 134 3.28 10.57 6.88
C PHE A 134 2.44 11.86 6.90
N LEU A 135 2.79 12.82 7.77
CA LEU A 135 2.12 14.11 7.85
C LEU A 135 2.25 14.90 6.54
N LEU A 136 3.42 14.88 5.90
CA LEU A 136 3.64 15.51 4.60
C LEU A 136 2.77 14.88 3.50
N LEU A 137 2.53 13.56 3.53
CA LEU A 137 1.67 12.87 2.57
C LEU A 137 0.18 13.25 2.71
N LEU A 138 -0.26 13.52 3.94
CA LEU A 138 -1.64 13.88 4.28
C LEU A 138 -1.93 15.38 4.17
N ALA A 139 -0.91 16.24 4.24
CA ALA A 139 -1.07 17.68 4.26
C ALA A 139 -1.96 18.16 3.09
N PRO A 140 -2.96 19.04 3.31
CA PRO A 140 -3.84 19.53 2.26
C PRO A 140 -3.15 20.59 1.39
N ASN A 141 -1.99 20.26 0.81
CA ASN A 141 -1.21 21.17 0.00
C ASN A 141 -1.49 20.92 -1.49
N PRO A 142 -1.55 21.98 -2.32
CA PRO A 142 -1.77 21.85 -3.76
C PRO A 142 -0.67 21.06 -4.47
N THR A 143 0.49 20.88 -3.84
CA THR A 143 1.67 20.15 -4.34
C THR A 143 1.64 18.64 -4.14
N ASN A 144 0.66 18.06 -3.42
CA ASN A 144 0.72 16.63 -3.10
C ASN A 144 0.64 15.73 -4.35
N SER A 145 1.51 14.73 -4.33
CA SER A 145 1.86 13.71 -5.34
C SER A 145 0.71 12.79 -5.79
N TRP A 146 -0.52 13.03 -5.33
CA TRP A 146 -1.74 12.36 -5.82
C TRP A 146 -2.16 12.82 -7.23
N ARG A 147 -1.28 13.51 -7.96
CA ARG A 147 -1.53 14.03 -9.32
C ARG A 147 -1.35 12.95 -10.38
N SER A 148 -0.37 12.07 -10.18
CA SER A 148 0.02 11.02 -11.11
C SER A 148 -0.71 9.72 -10.79
N SER A 149 -1.68 9.32 -11.60
CA SER A 149 -2.45 8.07 -11.38
C SER A 149 -1.58 6.81 -11.23
N HIS A 150 -0.32 6.83 -11.69
CA HIS A 150 0.63 5.72 -11.59
C HIS A 150 1.40 5.67 -10.25
N GLU A 151 1.52 6.80 -9.54
CA GLU A 151 2.16 6.87 -8.21
C GLU A 151 1.16 6.55 -7.08
N VAL A 152 -0.13 6.83 -7.32
CA VAL A 152 -1.22 6.64 -6.35
C VAL A 152 -1.24 5.25 -5.70
N PRO A 153 -1.09 4.13 -6.43
CA PRO A 153 -1.13 2.81 -5.78
C PRO A 153 0.00 2.60 -4.76
N ALA A 154 1.20 3.11 -5.04
CA ALA A 154 2.34 2.99 -4.13
C ALA A 154 2.17 3.89 -2.90
N LEU A 155 1.63 5.09 -3.09
CA LEU A 155 1.26 6.00 -2.00
C LEU A 155 0.18 5.41 -1.10
N VAL A 156 -0.88 4.83 -1.68
CA VAL A 156 -1.92 4.14 -0.92
C VAL A 156 -1.32 2.98 -0.13
N ARG A 157 -0.42 2.19 -0.73
CA ARG A 157 0.24 1.09 -0.02
C ARG A 157 0.98 1.56 1.24
N LEU A 158 1.71 2.67 1.13
CA LEU A 158 2.41 3.30 2.26
C LEU A 158 1.43 3.83 3.31
N LEU A 159 0.37 4.51 2.88
CA LEU A 159 -0.70 4.97 3.78
C LEU A 159 -1.35 3.80 4.55
N GLN A 160 -1.63 2.68 3.86
CA GLN A 160 -2.13 1.47 4.51
C GLN A 160 -1.15 0.92 5.55
N ALA A 161 0.16 0.87 5.24
CA ALA A 161 1.18 0.43 6.18
C ALA A 161 1.17 1.25 7.49
N PHE A 162 1.05 2.58 7.39
CA PHE A 162 0.93 3.45 8.56
C PHE A 162 -0.36 3.22 9.36
N LEU A 163 -1.50 3.09 8.68
CA LEU A 163 -2.80 2.80 9.33
C LEU A 163 -2.78 1.47 10.10
N GLN A 164 -2.08 0.47 9.57
CA GLN A 164 -1.92 -0.84 10.20
C GLN A 164 -0.99 -0.81 11.42
N LYS A 165 0.09 -0.03 11.34
CA LYS A 165 1.17 -0.06 12.34
C LYS A 165 1.03 0.93 13.47
N ALA A 166 0.41 2.08 13.23
CA ALA A 166 0.23 3.13 14.23
C ALA A 166 -1.21 3.64 14.27
N PRO A 167 -2.21 2.77 14.53
CA PRO A 167 -3.60 3.19 14.58
C PRO A 167 -3.82 4.28 15.63
N HIS A 168 -3.22 4.14 16.81
CA HIS A 168 -3.32 5.13 17.89
C HIS A 168 -2.78 6.51 17.49
N GLU A 169 -1.66 6.59 16.77
CA GLU A 169 -1.11 7.88 16.33
C GLU A 169 -2.01 8.55 15.30
N VAL A 170 -2.65 7.77 14.42
CA VAL A 170 -3.60 8.26 13.42
C VAL A 170 -4.92 8.74 14.06
N THR A 171 -5.32 8.18 15.20
CA THR A 171 -6.50 8.68 15.93
C THR A 171 -6.26 10.05 16.57
N GLN A 172 -4.99 10.44 16.76
CA GLN A 172 -4.64 11.72 17.35
C GLN A 172 -4.63 12.84 16.31
N LYS A 173 -4.74 14.10 16.78
CA LYS A 173 -4.55 15.33 15.97
C LYS A 173 -5.40 15.40 14.69
N ASN A 174 -6.57 14.77 14.68
CA ASN A 174 -7.49 14.70 13.54
C ASN A 174 -6.84 14.15 12.24
N LEU A 175 -5.83 13.28 12.37
CA LEU A 175 -5.18 12.67 11.20
C LEU A 175 -6.13 11.74 10.46
N LEU A 176 -6.99 11.00 11.17
CA LEU A 176 -8.05 10.21 10.56
C LEU A 176 -8.94 11.05 9.63
N GLY A 177 -9.31 12.27 10.01
CA GLY A 177 -10.06 13.18 9.16
C GLY A 177 -9.32 13.54 7.87
N GLN A 178 -8.00 13.74 7.94
CA GLN A 178 -7.17 13.99 6.75
C GLN A 178 -7.06 12.75 5.85
N VAL A 179 -6.91 11.56 6.43
CA VAL A 179 -6.92 10.28 5.70
C VAL A 179 -8.27 10.10 4.96
N LEU A 180 -9.38 10.41 5.61
CA LEU A 180 -10.70 10.34 4.99
C LEU A 180 -10.91 11.42 3.92
N GLY A 181 -10.27 12.59 4.05
CA GLY A 181 -10.18 13.58 2.98
C GLY A 181 -9.43 13.07 1.74
N VAL A 182 -8.34 12.32 1.94
CA VAL A 182 -7.62 11.63 0.86
C VAL A 182 -8.53 10.59 0.20
N PHE A 183 -9.23 9.76 0.98
CA PHE A 183 -10.22 8.81 0.47
C PHE A 183 -11.27 9.49 -0.42
N ASP A 184 -11.89 10.58 0.04
CA ASP A 184 -12.95 11.28 -0.69
C ASP A 184 -12.43 11.82 -2.03
N LYS A 185 -11.20 12.36 -2.05
CA LYS A 185 -10.53 12.79 -3.29
C LYS A 185 -10.29 11.63 -4.26
N LEU A 186 -9.85 10.47 -3.75
CA LEU A 186 -9.55 9.29 -4.56
C LEU A 186 -10.79 8.64 -5.15
N VAL A 187 -11.89 8.57 -4.38
CA VAL A 187 -13.16 8.01 -4.85
C VAL A 187 -13.85 8.90 -5.87
N LYS A 188 -13.71 10.23 -5.76
CA LYS A 188 -14.26 11.15 -6.78
C LYS A 188 -13.57 11.01 -8.15
N THR A 189 -12.37 10.45 -8.21
CA THR A 189 -11.57 10.34 -9.43
C THR A 189 -11.66 8.92 -10.04
N PRO A 190 -12.20 8.74 -11.26
CA PRO A 190 -12.48 7.41 -11.84
C PRO A 190 -11.27 6.45 -11.93
N SER A 191 -10.07 6.97 -12.16
CA SER A 191 -8.85 6.16 -12.26
C SER A 191 -8.32 5.66 -10.92
N THR A 192 -8.75 6.28 -9.81
CA THR A 192 -8.24 6.00 -8.46
C THR A 192 -9.29 5.48 -7.49
N VAL A 193 -10.53 5.23 -7.96
CA VAL A 193 -11.64 4.72 -7.12
C VAL A 193 -11.23 3.51 -6.29
N GLU A 194 -10.60 2.52 -6.93
CA GLU A 194 -10.13 1.30 -6.24
C GLU A 194 -9.12 1.62 -5.14
N GLN A 195 -8.26 2.61 -5.35
CA GLN A 195 -7.26 3.03 -4.39
C GLN A 195 -7.88 3.73 -3.17
N GLY A 196 -8.89 4.59 -3.39
CA GLY A 196 -9.69 5.15 -2.30
C GLY A 196 -10.37 4.05 -1.48
N CYS A 197 -10.92 3.04 -2.14
CA CYS A 197 -11.55 1.90 -1.47
C CYS A 197 -10.57 1.08 -0.62
N TYR A 198 -9.32 0.88 -1.07
CA TYR A 198 -8.30 0.20 -0.26
C TYR A 198 -7.94 0.98 1.01
N VAL A 199 -7.84 2.31 0.93
CA VAL A 199 -7.65 3.17 2.12
C VAL A 199 -8.80 2.97 3.10
N LEU A 200 -10.04 3.07 2.60
CA LEU A 200 -11.22 2.97 3.43
C LEU A 200 -11.36 1.58 4.10
N ASN A 201 -11.11 0.50 3.35
CA ASN A 201 -11.11 -0.85 3.90
C ASN A 201 -10.10 -0.98 5.04
N THR A 202 -8.91 -0.38 4.89
CA THR A 202 -7.87 -0.44 5.92
C THR A 202 -8.28 0.34 7.17
N VAL A 203 -8.92 1.50 7.01
CA VAL A 203 -9.47 2.24 8.16
C VAL A 203 -10.48 1.38 8.92
N ILE A 204 -11.41 0.72 8.24
CA ILE A 204 -12.42 -0.13 8.90
C ILE A 204 -11.83 -1.38 9.52
N GLU A 205 -10.80 -1.96 8.91
CA GLU A 205 -10.20 -3.20 9.36
C GLU A 205 -9.39 -3.05 10.67
N TYR A 206 -8.72 -1.90 10.84
CA TYR A 206 -7.74 -1.67 11.91
C TYR A 206 -8.18 -0.65 12.97
N MET A 207 -9.24 0.14 12.75
CA MET A 207 -9.72 1.13 13.72
C MET A 207 -10.93 0.64 14.51
N GLU A 208 -11.00 1.00 15.79
CA GLU A 208 -12.16 0.72 16.64
C GLU A 208 -13.38 1.57 16.26
N TYR A 209 -14.58 1.01 16.45
CA TYR A 209 -15.83 1.68 16.08
C TYR A 209 -15.99 3.08 16.68
N GLY A 210 -15.66 3.25 17.97
CA GLY A 210 -15.81 4.53 18.66
C GLY A 210 -15.02 5.68 18.02
N VAL A 211 -13.90 5.38 17.36
CA VAL A 211 -13.06 6.35 16.66
C VAL A 211 -13.64 6.69 15.29
N ILE A 212 -14.15 5.70 14.55
CA ILE A 212 -14.65 5.89 13.19
C ILE A 212 -16.09 6.40 13.14
N ALA A 213 -16.90 6.13 14.17
CA ALA A 213 -18.33 6.45 14.21
C ALA A 213 -18.67 7.90 13.82
N PRO A 214 -17.94 8.94 14.31
CA PRO A 214 -18.21 10.33 13.93
C PRO A 214 -18.04 10.63 12.44
N TYR A 215 -17.25 9.83 11.72
CA TYR A 215 -16.92 10.05 10.32
C TYR A 215 -17.74 9.20 9.35
N MET A 216 -18.50 8.21 9.85
CA MET A 216 -19.19 7.25 9.00
C MET A 216 -20.27 7.90 8.11
N THR A 217 -21.00 8.88 8.63
CA THR A 217 -22.00 9.62 7.84
C THR A 217 -21.36 10.30 6.62
N PHE A 218 -20.16 10.87 6.78
CA PHE A 218 -19.39 11.47 5.69
C PHE A 218 -18.96 10.41 4.66
N VAL A 219 -18.43 9.28 5.12
CA VAL A 219 -18.00 8.16 4.25
C VAL A 219 -19.15 7.66 3.39
N TRP A 220 -20.28 7.35 4.01
CA TRP A 220 -21.48 6.88 3.32
C TRP A 220 -21.99 7.91 2.32
N SER A 221 -22.08 9.18 2.72
CA SER A 221 -22.50 10.27 1.83
C SER A 221 -21.62 10.38 0.60
N SER A 222 -20.29 10.30 0.77
CA SER A 222 -19.34 10.33 -0.34
C SER A 222 -19.53 9.16 -1.31
N LEU A 223 -19.66 7.93 -0.78
CA LEU A 223 -19.87 6.73 -1.60
C LEU A 223 -21.20 6.76 -2.37
N PHE A 224 -22.30 7.13 -1.71
CA PHE A 224 -23.63 7.16 -2.33
C PHE A 224 -23.74 8.29 -3.36
N THR A 225 -23.23 9.49 -3.05
CA THR A 225 -23.18 10.60 -4.00
C THR A 225 -22.42 10.19 -5.27
N HIS A 226 -21.28 9.52 -5.12
CA HIS A 226 -20.51 9.06 -6.29
C HIS A 226 -21.24 7.96 -7.07
N LEU A 227 -21.95 7.06 -6.38
CA LEU A 227 -22.76 6.01 -6.99
C LEU A 227 -23.93 6.56 -7.80
N GLU A 228 -24.60 7.61 -7.31
CA GLU A 228 -25.70 8.29 -8.00
C GLU A 228 -25.21 9.00 -9.26
N HIS A 229 -24.13 9.79 -9.15
CA HIS A 229 -23.59 10.54 -10.29
C HIS A 229 -22.97 9.66 -11.37
N LYS A 230 -22.31 8.55 -10.99
CA LYS A 230 -21.61 7.68 -11.94
C LYS A 230 -21.63 6.23 -11.51
N LYS A 231 -22.54 5.46 -12.11
CA LYS A 231 -22.59 4.00 -11.93
C LYS A 231 -21.32 3.36 -12.50
N SER A 232 -20.43 2.93 -11.60
CA SER A 232 -19.20 2.22 -11.93
C SER A 232 -19.24 0.83 -11.31
N VAL A 233 -18.99 -0.20 -12.12
CA VAL A 233 -18.87 -1.59 -11.63
C VAL A 233 -17.76 -1.69 -10.57
N LYS A 234 -16.69 -0.90 -10.71
CA LYS A 234 -15.60 -0.85 -9.72
C LYS A 234 -16.08 -0.31 -8.38
N LEU A 235 -16.87 0.76 -8.39
CA LEU A 235 -17.44 1.36 -7.17
C LEU A 235 -18.45 0.42 -6.51
N GLN A 236 -19.30 -0.24 -7.30
CA GLN A 236 -20.26 -1.22 -6.78
C GLN A 236 -19.56 -2.39 -6.08
N LYS A 237 -18.53 -2.97 -6.72
CA LYS A 237 -17.70 -4.02 -6.08
C LYS A 237 -17.05 -3.53 -4.80
N CYS A 238 -16.48 -2.33 -4.82
CA CYS A 238 -15.92 -1.70 -3.64
C CYS A 238 -16.94 -1.53 -2.52
N LEU A 239 -18.14 -1.02 -2.83
CA LEU A 239 -19.21 -0.83 -1.85
C LEU A 239 -19.64 -2.15 -1.22
N VAL A 240 -19.77 -3.22 -2.01
CA VAL A 240 -20.11 -4.56 -1.49
C VAL A 240 -19.01 -5.07 -0.56
N ILE A 241 -17.74 -4.94 -0.93
CA ILE A 241 -16.61 -5.34 -0.08
C ILE A 241 -16.59 -4.51 1.21
N PHE A 242 -16.80 -3.20 1.11
CA PHE A 242 -16.82 -2.28 2.24
C PHE A 242 -17.94 -2.60 3.22
N ILE A 243 -19.18 -2.77 2.73
CA ILE A 243 -20.34 -3.15 3.54
C ILE A 243 -20.08 -4.50 4.22
N SER A 244 -19.53 -5.48 3.48
CA SER A 244 -19.24 -6.82 4.02
C SER A 244 -18.19 -6.76 5.13
N LEU A 245 -17.12 -5.99 4.93
CA LEU A 245 -16.07 -5.80 5.93
C LEU A 245 -16.59 -5.06 7.16
N PHE A 246 -17.35 -3.99 6.97
CA PHE A 246 -17.96 -3.22 8.05
C PHE A 246 -18.90 -4.10 8.88
N LEU A 247 -19.73 -4.92 8.22
CA LEU A 247 -20.64 -5.85 8.88
C LEU A 247 -19.88 -6.83 9.79
N VAL A 248 -18.77 -7.39 9.31
CA VAL A 248 -17.95 -8.35 10.08
C VAL A 248 -17.22 -7.67 11.24
N LYS A 249 -16.71 -6.45 11.04
CA LYS A 249 -15.87 -5.75 12.03
C LYS A 249 -16.66 -4.98 13.09
N HIS A 250 -17.72 -4.28 12.67
CA HIS A 250 -18.47 -3.34 13.51
C HIS A 250 -19.93 -3.75 13.73
N GLY A 251 -20.38 -4.80 13.08
CA GLY A 251 -21.70 -5.40 13.31
C GLY A 251 -22.85 -4.78 12.51
N PRO A 252 -23.98 -5.50 12.38
CA PRO A 252 -25.12 -5.10 11.56
C PRO A 252 -25.88 -3.88 12.08
N ALA A 253 -26.01 -3.72 13.40
CA ALA A 253 -26.75 -2.60 13.98
C ALA A 253 -26.09 -1.26 13.61
N ASN A 254 -24.78 -1.14 13.87
CA ASN A 254 -23.99 0.04 13.53
C ASN A 254 -24.01 0.35 12.02
N LEU A 255 -24.01 -0.68 11.17
CA LEU A 255 -24.10 -0.52 9.71
C LEU A 255 -25.42 0.16 9.32
N VAL A 256 -26.54 -0.40 9.78
CA VAL A 256 -27.88 0.09 9.47
C VAL A 256 -28.07 1.50 10.04
N ASP A 257 -27.65 1.73 11.28
CA ASP A 257 -27.79 3.03 11.95
C ASP A 257 -27.00 4.12 11.24
N THR A 258 -25.73 3.86 10.89
CA THR A 258 -24.89 4.86 10.21
C THR A 258 -25.31 5.13 8.77
N MET A 259 -25.82 4.13 8.05
CA MET A 259 -26.39 4.33 6.71
C MET A 259 -27.70 5.12 6.78
N ASN A 260 -28.60 4.77 7.71
CA ASN A 260 -29.86 5.48 7.90
C ASN A 260 -29.68 6.91 8.41
N ALA A 261 -28.55 7.22 9.04
CA ALA A 261 -28.18 8.57 9.43
C ALA A 261 -27.91 9.49 8.22
N VAL A 262 -27.48 8.94 7.07
CA VAL A 262 -27.35 9.72 5.82
C VAL A 262 -28.72 9.98 5.22
N GLN A 263 -29.51 8.92 5.05
CA GLN A 263 -30.86 8.99 4.52
C GLN A 263 -31.68 7.86 5.12
N ARG A 264 -32.84 8.21 5.69
CA ARG A 264 -33.75 7.22 6.31
C ARG A 264 -34.10 6.12 5.30
N ASN A 265 -33.97 4.86 5.74
CA ASN A 265 -34.29 3.65 5.01
C ASN A 265 -33.44 3.39 3.75
N ILE A 266 -32.29 4.04 3.59
CA ILE A 266 -31.41 3.81 2.44
C ILE A 266 -30.91 2.36 2.36
N PHE A 267 -30.68 1.72 3.52
CA PHE A 267 -30.26 0.32 3.58
C PHE A 267 -31.29 -0.61 2.92
N ILE A 268 -32.58 -0.38 3.20
CA ILE A 268 -33.68 -1.17 2.61
C ILE A 268 -33.81 -0.88 1.11
N ALA A 269 -33.60 0.37 0.69
CA ALA A 269 -33.67 0.77 -0.72
C ALA A 269 -32.56 0.15 -1.58
N ILE A 270 -31.39 -0.17 -1.00
CA ILE A 270 -30.26 -0.79 -1.69
C ILE A 270 -30.45 -2.30 -1.86
N LEU A 271 -31.18 -2.94 -0.94
CA LEU A 271 -31.48 -4.36 -1.04
C LEU A 271 -32.46 -4.62 -2.20
N PRO A 272 -32.23 -5.66 -3.02
CA PRO A 272 -33.17 -6.00 -4.08
C PRO A 272 -34.54 -6.33 -3.46
N PRO A 273 -35.65 -5.95 -4.11
CA PRO A 273 -36.98 -6.26 -3.62
C PRO A 273 -37.14 -7.77 -3.43
N GLN A 274 -37.88 -8.17 -2.38
CA GLN A 274 -38.00 -9.57 -1.94
C GLN A 274 -38.38 -10.55 -3.07
N ASP A 275 -39.10 -10.09 -4.11
CA ASP A 275 -39.47 -10.88 -5.29
C ASP A 275 -38.27 -11.38 -6.13
N SER A 276 -37.10 -10.77 -5.97
CA SER A 276 -35.87 -11.15 -6.67
C SER A 276 -35.25 -12.45 -6.14
N TYR A 277 -35.54 -12.81 -4.87
CA TYR A 277 -34.96 -13.97 -4.20
C TYR A 277 -35.69 -15.28 -4.53
N VAL A 278 -36.93 -15.22 -5.03
CA VAL A 278 -37.72 -16.41 -5.40
C VAL A 278 -37.13 -17.13 -6.61
N ARG A 279 -36.38 -16.43 -7.47
CA ARG A 279 -35.79 -17.00 -8.69
C ARG A 279 -34.54 -17.87 -8.47
N LEU A 280 -34.03 -17.97 -7.25
CA LEU A 280 -32.85 -18.79 -6.91
C LEU A 280 -33.19 -20.09 -6.18
N GLN A 281 -34.47 -20.44 -6.01
CA GLN A 281 -34.80 -21.80 -5.58
C GLN A 281 -34.60 -22.78 -6.75
N PRO A 282 -33.92 -23.92 -6.56
CA PRO A 282 -33.81 -24.93 -7.60
C PRO A 282 -35.22 -25.40 -7.93
N SER A 283 -35.59 -25.33 -9.20
CA SER A 283 -36.80 -25.98 -9.71
C SER A 283 -36.79 -27.44 -9.24
N ARG A 284 -37.65 -27.78 -8.28
CA ARG A 284 -37.98 -29.17 -7.97
C ARG A 284 -38.53 -29.77 -9.26
N SER A 285 -37.68 -30.49 -9.98
CA SER A 285 -38.07 -31.27 -11.15
C SER A 285 -39.08 -32.32 -10.71
N SER A 286 -40.33 -32.07 -11.09
CA SER A 286 -41.26 -33.02 -11.71
C SER A 286 -41.02 -34.51 -11.42
N SER A 287 -41.99 -35.09 -10.72
CA SER A 287 -42.31 -36.52 -10.67
C SER A 287 -41.94 -37.28 -11.94
N PHE A 288 -41.12 -38.31 -11.79
CA PHE A 288 -41.16 -39.48 -12.67
C PHE A 288 -42.24 -40.43 -12.12
N LYS A 289 -43.33 -40.56 -12.86
CA LYS A 289 -44.10 -41.80 -12.96
C LYS A 289 -43.74 -42.44 -14.29
#